data_AF-A0A2V8GFQ3-F1
#
_entry.id   AF-A0A2V8GFQ3-F1
#
_cell.length_a   1.000
_cell.length_b   1.000
_cell.length_c   1.000
_cell.angle_alpha   90.00
_cell.angle_beta   90.00
_cell.angle_gamma   90.00
#
_symmetry.space_group_name_H-M   'P 1'
#
loop_
_entity.id
_entity.type
_entity.pdbx_description
1 polymer ?
#
loop_
_entity_poly.entity_id
_entity_poly.type
_entity_poly.pdbx_seq_one_letter_code
_entity_poly.pdbx_strand_id
1 'polypeptide(L)'
;IEAVVAFCRDWADKRRTLAFDTDGVVVKVDDLALRERLGTTAKFPRWATAFKFPAQQATTDLEKIEVNVGRTGAVTPYAVLTPVVLAGSTISMATLHNAEDVARKDLRPGDRVLIEKGGDVIPKVVKAILPHPDGKPRSDPWRMPARCPECDSELRRDEDE
;
A
#
# COMPACT_ATOMS: atom_id res chain seq x y z
N ILE A 1 -8.40 -29.02 -2.98
CA ILE A 1 -8.13 -27.56 -2.85
C ILE A 1 -6.76 -27.19 -3.43
N GLU A 2 -5.80 -28.10 -3.31
CA GLU A 2 -4.41 -28.07 -3.79
C GLU A 2 -4.30 -27.68 -5.26
N ALA A 3 -5.12 -28.26 -6.14
CA ALA A 3 -5.13 -27.93 -7.56
C ALA A 3 -5.51 -26.45 -7.81
N VAL A 4 -6.47 -25.91 -7.05
CA VAL A 4 -6.87 -24.50 -7.13
C VAL A 4 -5.73 -23.61 -6.64
N VAL A 5 -5.08 -23.97 -5.54
CA VAL A 5 -3.92 -23.22 -5.01
C VAL A 5 -2.76 -23.22 -6.01
N ALA A 6 -2.48 -24.37 -6.64
CA ALA A 6 -1.44 -24.49 -7.67
C ALA A 6 -1.76 -23.60 -8.89
N PHE A 7 -3.01 -23.63 -9.37
CA PHE A 7 -3.47 -22.75 -10.44
C PHE A 7 -3.29 -21.28 -10.07
N CYS A 8 -3.73 -20.87 -8.88
CA CYS A 8 -3.58 -19.49 -8.42
C CYS A 8 -2.10 -19.05 -8.32
N ARG A 9 -1.19 -19.93 -7.88
CA ARG A 9 0.24 -19.62 -7.82
C ARG A 9 0.87 -19.49 -9.20
N ASP A 10 0.55 -20.40 -10.11
CA ASP A 10 1.03 -20.39 -11.49
C ASP A 10 0.59 -19.12 -12.24
N TRP A 11 -0.64 -18.66 -12.01
CA TRP A 11 -1.16 -17.44 -12.60
C TRP A 11 -0.58 -16.13 -12.04
N ALA A 12 0.09 -16.16 -10.89
CA ALA A 12 0.74 -14.98 -10.32
C ALA A 12 1.85 -14.43 -11.23
N ASP A 13 2.53 -15.30 -11.97
CA ASP A 13 3.55 -14.95 -12.95
C ASP A 13 3.00 -14.88 -14.37
N LYS A 14 2.18 -15.87 -14.77
CA LYS A 14 1.59 -15.92 -16.13
C LYS A 14 0.71 -14.72 -16.45
N ARG A 15 0.14 -14.03 -15.45
CA ARG A 15 -0.59 -12.78 -15.71
C ARG A 15 0.18 -11.76 -16.52
N ARG A 16 1.51 -11.76 -16.45
CA ARG A 16 2.38 -10.84 -17.22
C ARG A 16 2.34 -11.10 -18.72
N THR A 17 1.81 -12.24 -19.17
CA THR A 17 1.63 -12.56 -20.59
C THR A 17 0.28 -12.12 -21.12
N LEU A 18 -0.63 -11.64 -20.26
CA LEU A 18 -1.91 -11.11 -20.69
C LEU A 18 -1.73 -9.71 -21.26
N ALA A 19 -2.56 -9.35 -22.24
CA ALA A 19 -2.61 -8.00 -22.80
C ALA A 19 -3.27 -6.98 -21.86
N PHE A 20 -3.57 -7.36 -20.62
CA PHE A 20 -4.27 -6.57 -19.62
C PHE A 20 -3.81 -6.95 -18.22
N ASP A 21 -3.95 -6.01 -17.28
CA ASP A 21 -3.57 -6.21 -15.88
C ASP A 21 -4.59 -7.05 -15.11
N THR A 22 -4.10 -7.86 -14.17
CA THR A 22 -4.92 -8.63 -13.24
C THR A 22 -4.28 -8.64 -11.85
N ASP A 23 -5.10 -8.50 -10.81
CA ASP A 23 -4.68 -8.46 -9.42
C ASP A 23 -4.92 -9.79 -8.67
N GLY A 24 -5.47 -10.80 -9.35
CA GLY A 24 -5.77 -12.09 -8.76
C GLY A 24 -6.59 -13.04 -9.64
N VAL A 25 -7.07 -14.11 -9.01
CA VAL A 25 -8.01 -15.08 -9.57
C VAL A 25 -9.25 -15.14 -8.69
N VAL A 26 -10.44 -15.23 -9.29
CA VAL A 26 -11.67 -15.47 -8.54
C VAL A 26 -11.98 -16.96 -8.51
N VAL A 27 -11.98 -17.55 -7.31
CA VAL A 27 -12.36 -18.95 -7.09
C VAL A 27 -13.86 -18.99 -6.81
N LYS A 28 -14.59 -19.84 -7.54
CA LYS A 28 -16.05 -19.99 -7.42
C LYS A 28 -16.39 -21.47 -7.24
N VAL A 29 -17.34 -21.77 -6.36
CA VAL A 29 -17.98 -23.10 -6.31
C VAL A 29 -18.67 -23.34 -7.64
N ASP A 30 -18.40 -24.44 -8.34
CA ASP A 30 -18.93 -24.64 -9.70
C ASP A 30 -20.44 -24.97 -9.69
N ASP A 31 -20.87 -25.81 -8.75
CA ASP A 31 -22.27 -26.22 -8.56
C ASP A 31 -23.18 -25.04 -8.18
N LEU A 32 -24.16 -24.76 -9.05
CA LEU A 32 -25.11 -23.66 -8.89
C LEU A 32 -26.08 -23.87 -7.71
N ALA A 33 -26.51 -25.10 -7.44
CA ALA A 33 -27.39 -25.40 -6.31
C ALA A 33 -26.67 -25.16 -4.98
N LEU A 34 -25.36 -25.46 -4.93
CA LEU A 34 -24.54 -25.10 -3.76
C LEU A 34 -24.38 -23.58 -3.62
N ARG A 35 -24.29 -22.81 -4.71
CA ARG A 35 -24.25 -21.33 -4.63
C ARG A 35 -25.50 -20.76 -3.96
N GLU A 36 -26.68 -21.25 -4.35
CA GLU A 36 -27.95 -20.83 -3.75
C GLU A 36 -28.01 -21.16 -2.26
N ARG A 37 -27.62 -22.38 -1.88
CA ARG A 37 -27.56 -22.82 -0.48
C ARG A 37 -26.57 -22.01 0.37
N LEU A 38 -25.42 -21.65 -0.21
CA LEU A 38 -24.39 -20.86 0.47
C LEU A 38 -24.81 -19.40 0.62
N GLY A 39 -25.54 -18.83 -0.35
CA GLY A 39 -26.06 -17.46 -0.29
C GLY A 39 -24.99 -16.37 -0.28
N THR A 40 -25.35 -15.19 0.23
CA THR A 40 -24.50 -14.00 0.27
C THR A 40 -24.53 -13.34 1.67
N THR A 41 -23.51 -12.54 1.96
CA THR A 41 -23.54 -11.55 3.05
C THR A 41 -24.11 -10.23 2.52
N ALA A 42 -24.21 -9.20 3.37
CA ALA A 42 -24.65 -7.86 2.95
C ALA A 42 -23.84 -7.26 1.78
N LYS A 43 -22.60 -7.71 1.57
CA LYS A 43 -21.69 -7.13 0.57
C LYS A 43 -21.05 -8.14 -0.40
N PHE A 44 -20.94 -9.41 -0.02
CA PHE A 44 -20.16 -10.41 -0.79
C PHE A 44 -20.81 -11.81 -0.80
N PRO A 45 -20.72 -12.57 -1.92
CA PRO A 45 -21.17 -13.96 -1.98
C PRO A 45 -20.33 -14.89 -1.10
N ARG A 46 -20.94 -15.94 -0.54
CA ARG A 46 -20.23 -16.94 0.28
C ARG A 46 -19.59 -18.05 -0.55
N TRP A 47 -20.01 -18.20 -1.80
CA TRP A 47 -19.57 -19.25 -2.74
C TRP A 47 -18.44 -18.82 -3.67
N ALA A 48 -17.92 -17.60 -3.51
CA ALA A 48 -16.80 -17.10 -4.29
C ALA A 48 -15.83 -16.28 -3.42
N THR A 49 -14.55 -16.32 -3.76
CA THR A 49 -13.51 -15.51 -3.12
C THR A 49 -12.47 -15.06 -4.13
N ALA A 50 -11.92 -13.87 -3.92
CA ALA A 50 -10.82 -13.34 -4.73
C ALA A 50 -9.48 -13.76 -4.10
N PHE A 51 -8.73 -14.61 -4.79
CA PHE A 51 -7.34 -14.90 -4.48
C PHE A 51 -6.46 -13.83 -5.12
N LYS A 52 -6.06 -12.82 -4.34
CA LYS A 52 -5.20 -11.75 -4.84
C LYS A 52 -3.75 -12.18 -4.91
N PHE A 53 -3.05 -11.79 -5.98
CA PHE A 53 -1.62 -12.00 -6.10
C PHE A 53 -0.86 -11.08 -5.12
N PRO A 54 0.37 -11.44 -4.73
CA PRO A 54 1.22 -10.53 -3.98
C PRO A 54 1.32 -9.18 -4.69
N ALA A 55 1.23 -8.10 -3.91
CA ALA A 55 1.45 -6.75 -4.42
C ALA A 55 2.83 -6.68 -5.07
N GLN A 56 2.92 -6.02 -6.22
CA GLN A 56 4.23 -5.74 -6.79
C GLN A 56 4.96 -4.79 -5.86
N GLN A 57 6.25 -5.04 -5.66
CA GLN A 57 7.12 -4.24 -4.80
C GLN A 57 8.28 -3.67 -5.59
N ALA A 58 8.71 -2.46 -5.20
CA ALA A 58 9.92 -1.82 -5.71
C ALA A 58 10.64 -1.10 -4.57
N THR A 59 11.93 -0.84 -4.76
CA THR A 59 12.75 -0.11 -3.80
C THR A 59 13.18 1.22 -4.37
N THR A 60 12.97 2.30 -3.64
CA THR A 60 13.38 3.65 -4.05
C THR A 60 13.81 4.48 -2.85
N ASP A 61 14.33 5.68 -3.09
CA ASP A 61 14.79 6.59 -2.06
C ASP A 61 13.63 7.49 -1.60
N LEU A 62 13.48 7.62 -0.28
CA LEU A 62 12.53 8.52 0.37
C LEU A 62 13.16 9.91 0.46
N GLU A 63 12.80 10.83 -0.42
CA GLU A 63 13.40 12.16 -0.47
C GLU A 63 12.93 13.03 0.69
N LYS A 64 11.62 13.05 0.93
CA LYS A 64 10.99 13.83 1.99
C LYS A 64 9.65 13.22 2.41
N ILE A 65 9.20 13.61 3.60
CA ILE A 65 7.86 13.32 4.09
C ILE A 65 7.13 14.66 4.21
N GLU A 66 6.07 14.81 3.43
CA GLU A 66 5.20 15.98 3.45
C GLU A 66 3.83 15.60 4.01
N VAL A 67 2.96 16.58 4.21
CA VAL A 67 1.61 16.36 4.72
C VAL A 67 0.58 16.98 3.79
N ASN A 68 -0.56 16.33 3.66
CA ASN A 68 -1.71 16.78 2.90
C ASN A 68 -2.87 17.09 3.85
N VAL A 69 -3.50 18.24 3.67
CA VAL A 69 -4.66 18.68 4.45
C VAL A 69 -5.94 18.26 3.71
N GLY A 70 -6.68 17.33 4.29
CA GLY A 70 -7.94 16.84 3.74
C GLY A 70 -9.09 17.84 3.90
N ARG A 71 -10.19 17.61 3.18
CA ARG A 71 -11.40 18.46 3.23
C ARG A 71 -12.03 18.60 4.62
N THR A 72 -11.77 17.64 5.51
CA THR A 72 -12.27 17.63 6.90
C THR A 72 -11.26 18.20 7.90
N GLY A 73 -10.10 18.70 7.44
CA GLY A 73 -9.00 19.15 8.29
C GLY A 73 -8.02 18.06 8.72
N ALA A 74 -8.27 16.80 8.35
CA ALA A 74 -7.34 15.70 8.63
C ALA A 74 -5.99 15.92 7.92
N VAL A 75 -4.90 15.92 8.68
CA VAL A 75 -3.54 16.10 8.16
C VAL A 75 -2.86 14.74 8.03
N THR A 76 -2.63 14.33 6.78
CA THR A 76 -2.14 12.98 6.45
C THR A 76 -0.74 13.06 5.84
N PRO A 77 0.25 12.33 6.38
CA PRO A 77 1.58 12.34 5.80
C PRO A 77 1.62 11.55 4.50
N TYR A 78 2.55 11.90 3.62
CA TYR A 78 2.86 11.11 2.44
C TYR A 78 4.35 11.19 2.13
N ALA A 79 4.85 10.11 1.55
CA ALA A 79 6.24 9.99 1.12
C ALA A 79 6.39 10.60 -0.27
N VAL A 80 7.39 11.45 -0.43
CA VAL A 80 7.90 11.88 -1.72
C VAL A 80 9.13 11.06 -2.04
N LEU A 81 9.12 10.42 -3.20
CA LEU A 81 10.03 9.37 -3.58
C LEU A 81 10.77 9.74 -4.85
N THR A 82 12.01 9.30 -4.96
CA THR A 82 12.69 9.27 -6.26
C THR A 82 11.86 8.40 -7.22
N PRO A 83 11.53 8.88 -8.44
CA PRO A 83 10.63 8.17 -9.34
C PRO A 83 11.08 6.73 -9.64
N VAL A 84 10.17 5.76 -9.44
CA VAL A 84 10.43 4.34 -9.70
C VAL A 84 9.27 3.70 -10.44
N VAL A 85 9.56 2.81 -11.40
CA VAL A 85 8.53 2.07 -12.12
C VAL A 85 8.05 0.90 -11.27
N LEU A 86 6.74 0.84 -11.05
CA LEU A 86 6.07 -0.23 -10.31
C LEU A 86 4.72 -0.55 -10.96
N ALA A 87 4.51 -1.82 -11.34
CA ALA A 87 3.28 -2.27 -11.99
C ALA A 87 2.87 -1.38 -13.19
N GLY A 88 3.82 -1.10 -14.09
CA GLY A 88 3.59 -0.31 -15.31
C GLY A 88 3.38 1.19 -15.09
N SER A 89 3.40 1.69 -13.85
CA SER A 89 3.27 3.12 -13.53
C SER A 89 4.54 3.66 -12.89
N THR A 90 4.88 4.92 -13.15
CA THR A 90 5.94 5.62 -12.43
C THR A 90 5.38 6.18 -11.12
N ILE A 91 5.95 5.75 -10.00
CA ILE A 91 5.57 6.16 -8.65
C ILE A 91 6.59 7.18 -8.14
N SER A 92 6.12 8.38 -7.81
CA SER A 92 6.88 9.45 -7.16
C SER A 92 6.33 9.82 -5.78
N MET A 93 5.17 9.29 -5.41
CA MET A 93 4.53 9.54 -4.12
C MET A 93 3.89 8.26 -3.59
N ALA A 94 3.91 8.06 -2.27
CA ALA A 94 3.25 6.94 -1.60
C ALA A 94 2.59 7.38 -0.29
N THR A 95 1.46 6.77 0.06
CA THR A 95 0.76 7.12 1.31
C THR A 95 1.55 6.66 2.54
N LEU A 96 1.53 7.49 3.58
CA LEU A 96 1.95 7.18 4.94
C LEU A 96 0.72 7.38 5.82
N HIS A 97 0.21 6.32 6.45
CA HIS A 97 -1.15 6.33 6.98
C HIS A 97 -1.41 7.47 7.99
N ASN A 98 -0.52 7.63 8.97
CA ASN A 98 -0.57 8.66 10.00
C ASN A 98 0.83 8.82 10.63
N ALA A 99 0.98 9.76 11.58
CA ALA A 99 2.27 10.01 12.25
C ALA A 99 2.83 8.77 12.98
N GLU A 100 1.95 7.95 13.55
CA GLU A 100 2.34 6.75 14.28
C GLU A 100 2.84 5.66 13.37
N ASP A 101 2.23 5.49 12.20
CA ASP A 101 2.70 4.54 11.21
C ASP A 101 4.11 4.90 10.73
N VAL A 102 4.39 6.21 10.57
CA VAL A 102 5.73 6.72 10.27
C VAL A 102 6.71 6.40 11.40
N ALA A 103 6.33 6.66 12.66
CA ALA A 103 7.17 6.40 13.83
C ALA A 103 7.40 4.89 14.05
N ARG A 104 6.36 4.07 13.92
CA ARG A 104 6.38 2.62 14.08
C ARG A 104 7.26 1.93 13.05
N LYS A 105 7.24 2.43 11.81
CA LYS A 105 8.14 1.98 10.73
C LYS A 105 9.51 2.65 10.77
N ASP A 106 9.70 3.62 11.67
CA ASP A 106 10.87 4.48 11.80
C ASP A 106 11.31 5.02 10.43
N LEU A 107 10.39 5.58 9.65
CA LEU A 107 10.72 6.11 8.32
C LEU A 107 11.31 7.51 8.44
N ARG A 108 12.43 7.75 7.75
CA ARG A 108 13.12 9.03 7.80
C ARG A 108 13.49 9.52 6.40
N PRO A 109 13.41 10.83 6.12
CA PRO A 109 13.93 11.39 4.88
C PRO A 109 15.39 10.97 4.65
N GLY A 110 15.68 10.53 3.43
CA GLY A 110 16.95 9.95 3.02
C GLY A 110 17.04 8.43 3.14
N ASP A 111 16.06 7.74 3.73
CA ASP A 111 16.08 6.27 3.78
C ASP A 111 15.79 5.66 2.39
N ARG A 112 16.40 4.50 2.13
CA ARG A 112 15.90 3.60 1.08
C ARG A 112 14.66 2.87 1.60
N VAL A 113 13.57 2.89 0.84
CA VAL A 113 12.29 2.30 1.25
C VAL A 113 11.80 1.24 0.27
N LEU A 114 11.11 0.23 0.81
CA LEU A 114 10.33 -0.73 0.05
C LEU A 114 8.90 -0.20 -0.09
N ILE A 115 8.44 -0.03 -1.32
CA ILE A 115 7.08 0.37 -1.63
C ILE A 115 6.32 -0.77 -2.28
N GLU A 116 5.00 -0.78 -2.11
CA GLU A 116 4.12 -1.74 -2.78
C GLU A 116 2.85 -1.06 -3.31
N LYS A 117 2.33 -1.61 -4.41
CA LYS A 117 1.06 -1.17 -5.01
C LYS A 117 0.00 -2.22 -4.71
N GLY A 118 -0.89 -1.94 -3.75
CA GLY A 118 -1.97 -2.84 -3.38
C GLY A 118 -3.14 -2.74 -4.36
N GLY A 119 -3.52 -3.85 -5.00
CA GLY A 119 -4.66 -3.88 -5.93
C GLY A 119 -4.56 -2.88 -7.08
N ASP A 120 -3.34 -2.56 -7.51
CA ASP A 120 -2.99 -1.67 -8.62
C ASP A 120 -3.43 -0.19 -8.53
N VAL A 121 -3.89 0.30 -7.36
CA VAL A 121 -4.36 1.71 -7.22
C VAL A 121 -3.42 2.58 -6.38
N ILE A 122 -3.29 2.32 -5.08
CA ILE A 122 -2.61 3.25 -4.15
C ILE A 122 -1.24 2.68 -3.71
N PRO A 123 -0.12 3.34 -4.04
CA PRO A 123 1.20 2.96 -3.55
C PRO A 123 1.36 3.33 -2.08
N LYS A 124 1.97 2.44 -1.29
CA LYS A 124 2.26 2.66 0.14
C LYS A 124 3.67 2.22 0.49
N VAL A 125 4.25 2.87 1.49
CA VAL A 125 5.56 2.48 2.04
C VAL A 125 5.39 1.30 2.99
N VAL A 126 6.11 0.21 2.73
CA VAL A 126 6.07 -1.03 3.54
C VAL A 126 7.04 -0.91 4.72
N LYS A 127 8.32 -0.60 4.45
CA LYS A 127 9.38 -0.49 5.45
C LYS A 127 10.60 0.26 4.90
N ALA A 128 11.43 0.79 5.80
CA ALA A 128 12.79 1.18 5.48
C ALA A 128 13.68 -0.06 5.25
N ILE A 129 14.67 0.08 4.36
CA ILE A 129 15.67 -0.94 4.06
C ILE A 129 16.94 -0.54 4.83
N LEU A 130 17.23 -1.32 5.87
CA LEU A 130 18.34 -1.07 6.78
C LEU A 130 19.32 -2.27 6.80
N PRO A 131 20.63 -2.02 6.98
CA PRO A 131 21.28 -0.70 6.98
C PRO A 131 21.17 -0.02 5.61
N HIS A 132 21.30 1.32 5.57
CA HIS A 132 21.28 2.05 4.31
C HIS A 132 22.37 1.47 3.39
N PRO A 133 22.09 1.10 2.13
CA PRO A 133 23.08 0.44 1.26
C PRO A 133 24.39 1.21 1.12
N ASP A 134 24.30 2.54 1.03
CA ASP A 134 25.46 3.44 0.92
C ASP A 134 26.15 3.77 2.26
N GLY A 135 25.73 3.17 3.38
CA GLY A 135 26.31 3.44 4.70
C GLY A 135 26.11 4.85 5.25
N LYS A 136 25.23 5.66 4.65
CA LYS A 136 24.92 7.02 5.10
C LYS A 136 24.28 7.00 6.50
N PRO A 137 24.64 7.94 7.39
CA PRO A 137 23.95 8.12 8.65
C PRO A 137 22.50 8.51 8.37
N ARG A 138 21.58 8.01 9.21
CA ARG A 138 20.16 8.33 9.09
C ARG A 138 19.90 9.71 9.65
N SER A 139 18.95 10.42 9.05
CA SER A 139 18.46 11.69 9.56
C SER A 139 17.72 11.52 10.89
N ASP A 140 17.33 12.64 11.49
CA ASP A 140 16.48 12.64 12.68
C ASP A 140 15.10 12.03 12.37
N PRO A 141 14.43 11.39 13.36
CA PRO A 141 13.08 10.90 13.18
C PRO A 141 12.14 12.02 12.72
N TRP A 142 11.33 11.72 11.70
CA TRP A 142 10.32 12.66 11.23
C TRP A 142 9.25 12.91 12.30
N ARG A 143 8.77 14.15 12.39
CA ARG A 143 7.69 14.56 13.28
C ARG A 143 6.62 15.28 12.49
N MET A 144 5.37 15.05 12.85
CA MET A 144 4.23 15.80 12.32
C MET A 144 4.43 17.30 12.62
N PRO A 145 4.17 18.20 11.66
CA PRO A 145 4.21 19.63 11.93
C PRO A 145 3.23 20.02 13.04
N ALA A 146 3.58 21.04 13.83
CA ALA A 146 2.71 21.57 14.88
C ALA A 146 1.62 22.52 14.34
N ARG A 147 1.79 23.02 13.11
CA ARG A 147 0.90 23.96 12.45
C ARG A 147 0.50 23.44 11.07
N CYS A 148 -0.73 23.76 10.68
CA CYS A 148 -1.28 23.41 9.38
C CYS A 148 -0.51 24.15 8.27
N PRO A 149 0.01 23.45 7.25
CA PRO A 149 0.75 24.11 6.17
C PRO A 149 -0.13 25.01 5.27
N GLU A 150 -1.46 24.85 5.29
CA GLU A 150 -2.39 25.62 4.45
C GLU A 150 -2.90 26.90 5.12
N CYS A 151 -3.10 26.88 6.45
CA CYS A 151 -3.73 27.99 7.17
C CYS A 151 -3.03 28.41 8.46
N ASP A 152 -1.87 27.81 8.77
CA ASP A 152 -1.03 28.08 9.95
C ASP A 152 -1.70 27.86 11.33
N SER A 153 -2.90 27.28 11.35
CA SER A 153 -3.61 26.94 12.58
C SER A 153 -2.89 25.81 13.33
N GLU A 154 -2.97 25.83 14.67
CA GLU A 154 -2.39 24.79 15.53
C GLU A 154 -3.06 23.44 15.24
N LEU A 155 -2.24 22.42 14.96
CA LEU A 155 -2.72 21.06 14.76
C LEU A 155 -2.95 20.40 16.12
N ARG A 156 -4.14 19.84 16.27
CA ARG A 156 -4.53 19.07 17.44
C ARG A 156 -4.73 17.63 17.06
N ARG A 157 -4.34 16.76 17.97
CA ARG A 157 -4.60 15.33 17.89
C ARG A 157 -5.62 15.02 18.97
N ASP A 158 -6.75 14.45 18.59
CA ASP A 158 -7.70 13.96 19.58
C ASP A 158 -7.09 12.75 20.30
N GLU A 159 -7.27 12.67 21.62
CA GLU A 159 -6.69 11.61 22.46
C GLU A 159 -7.30 10.22 22.20
N ASP A 160 -8.42 10.18 21.47
CA ASP A 160 -9.21 8.97 21.19
C ASP A 160 -8.86 8.25 19.87
N GLU A 161 -7.80 8.68 19.16
CA GLU A 161 -7.37 8.09 17.86
C GLU A 161 -5.94 7.53 17.85
#